data_AF-A0A2E5UEU4-F1
#
_entry.id   AF-A0A2E5UEU4-F1
#
_cell.length_a   1.000
_cell.length_b   1.000
_cell.length_c   1.000
_cell.angle_alpha   90.00
_cell.angle_beta   90.00
_cell.angle_gamma   90.00
#
_symmetry.space_group_name_H-M   'P 1'
#
loop_
_entity.id
_entity.type
_entity.pdbx_description
1 polymer ?
#
loop_
_entity_poly.entity_id
_entity_poly.type
_entity_poly.pdbx_seq_one_letter_code
_entity_poly.pdbx_strand_id
1 'polypeptide(L)'
;MSLLLASGCQMYVPGGNPFTDGPDSATTWESTTEVPKTVTLIDTRSGEHLFVMEIPVGQKLVIDFVTDGGDNAVITPDLMMWEVFPSSVKYGPLSNALTVPDRWSRKIIVDLRDSGEYAQPATDRPLSVDDINDQPDWWSSEGGALTGSDPIDGYDP
;
A
#
# COMPACT_ATOMS: atom_id res chain seq x y z
N MET A 1 -19.06 24.62 -21.25
CA MET A 1 -19.76 23.35 -21.00
C MET A 1 -18.76 22.43 -20.30
N SER A 2 -18.73 22.43 -18.97
CA SER A 2 -17.77 21.61 -18.21
C SER A 2 -18.32 20.19 -18.11
N LEU A 3 -17.58 19.22 -18.65
CA LEU A 3 -17.84 17.81 -18.45
C LEU A 3 -17.28 17.43 -17.07
N LEU A 4 -18.15 17.31 -16.07
CA LEU A 4 -17.84 16.65 -14.81
C LEU A 4 -17.79 15.14 -15.11
N LEU A 5 -16.59 14.59 -15.27
CA LEU A 5 -16.36 13.15 -15.23
C LEU A 5 -16.65 12.68 -13.80
N ALA A 6 -17.84 12.11 -13.60
CA ALA A 6 -18.16 11.41 -12.37
C ALA A 6 -17.41 10.07 -12.37
N SER A 7 -16.16 10.10 -11.91
CA SER A 7 -15.45 8.88 -11.52
C SER A 7 -16.19 8.28 -10.32
N GLY A 8 -17.01 7.26 -10.59
CA GLY A 8 -17.63 6.47 -9.54
C GLY A 8 -16.55 5.96 -8.59
N CYS A 9 -16.83 5.95 -7.28
CA CYS A 9 -15.91 5.45 -6.27
C CYS A 9 -15.55 3.98 -6.59
N GLN A 10 -14.40 3.74 -7.21
CA GLN A 10 -13.91 2.39 -7.47
C GLN A 10 -13.49 1.76 -6.15
N MET A 11 -14.11 0.62 -5.83
CA MET A 11 -13.79 -0.14 -4.64
C MET A 11 -12.63 -1.09 -4.97
N TYR A 12 -11.48 -0.87 -4.34
CA TYR A 12 -10.26 -1.63 -4.61
C TYR A 12 -10.28 -2.98 -3.90
N VAL A 13 -10.66 -4.03 -4.63
CA VAL A 13 -10.58 -5.43 -4.19
C VAL A 13 -9.29 -6.04 -4.78
N PRO A 14 -8.44 -6.69 -3.96
CA PRO A 14 -7.29 -7.42 -4.48
C PRO A 14 -7.71 -8.48 -5.50
N GLY A 15 -7.09 -8.45 -6.67
CA GLY A 15 -7.47 -9.29 -7.81
C GLY A 15 -7.62 -8.47 -9.09
N GLY A 16 -7.13 -9.02 -10.19
CA GLY A 16 -7.15 -8.42 -11.53
C GLY A 16 -6.42 -9.31 -12.53
N ASN A 17 -6.65 -9.12 -13.82
CA ASN A 17 -6.04 -9.95 -14.84
C ASN A 17 -4.63 -9.42 -15.15
N PRO A 18 -3.57 -10.22 -14.97
CA PRO A 18 -2.18 -9.76 -15.22
C PRO A 18 -1.91 -9.37 -16.68
N PHE A 19 -2.82 -9.68 -17.59
CA PHE A 19 -2.67 -9.38 -19.02
C PHE A 19 -3.54 -8.23 -19.48
N THR A 20 -4.75 -8.10 -18.96
CA THR A 20 -5.78 -7.30 -19.63
C THR A 20 -6.82 -6.81 -18.63
N ASP A 21 -6.52 -5.77 -17.87
CA ASP A 21 -7.60 -5.02 -17.24
C ASP A 21 -8.28 -4.17 -18.31
N GLY A 22 -9.61 -4.24 -18.33
CA GLY A 22 -10.41 -3.42 -19.24
C GLY A 22 -10.38 -1.97 -18.79
N PRO A 23 -10.80 -1.02 -19.67
CA PRO A 23 -11.16 0.31 -19.20
C PRO A 23 -12.17 0.15 -18.05
N ASP A 24 -11.99 0.94 -16.98
CA ASP A 24 -12.84 0.95 -15.78
C ASP A 24 -12.65 -0.22 -14.80
N SER A 25 -11.52 -0.92 -14.80
CA SER A 25 -11.21 -1.95 -13.81
C SER A 25 -9.82 -1.76 -13.22
N ALA A 26 -9.71 -0.93 -12.17
CA ALA A 26 -8.47 -0.80 -11.43
C ALA A 26 -8.06 -2.15 -10.81
N THR A 27 -6.82 -2.56 -11.09
CA THR A 27 -6.24 -3.75 -10.48
C THR A 27 -5.43 -3.41 -9.26
N THR A 28 -5.61 -4.24 -8.25
CA THR A 28 -5.00 -4.06 -6.94
C THR A 28 -4.12 -5.25 -6.60
N TRP A 29 -2.87 -5.00 -6.26
CA TRP A 29 -1.95 -5.99 -5.68
C TRP A 29 -1.56 -5.57 -4.27
N GLU A 30 -1.78 -6.46 -3.31
CA GLU A 30 -1.41 -6.23 -1.91
C GLU A 30 -0.13 -6.99 -1.56
N SER A 31 0.81 -6.32 -0.88
CA SER A 31 2.00 -6.95 -0.31
C SER A 31 1.78 -7.27 1.17
N THR A 32 1.79 -8.56 1.50
CA THR A 32 1.76 -9.05 2.88
C THR A 32 3.16 -9.49 3.30
N THR A 33 3.38 -9.69 4.60
CA THR A 33 4.69 -10.13 5.15
C THR A 33 5.16 -11.46 4.58
N GLU A 34 4.22 -12.36 4.31
CA GLU A 34 4.47 -13.70 3.76
C GLU A 34 4.56 -13.69 2.23
N VAL A 35 3.95 -12.69 1.58
CA VAL A 35 3.85 -12.63 0.12
C VAL A 35 4.19 -11.20 -0.36
N PRO A 36 5.44 -10.75 -0.16
CA PRO A 36 5.91 -9.46 -0.68
C PRO A 36 5.99 -9.51 -2.20
N LYS A 37 5.42 -8.50 -2.87
CA LYS A 37 5.28 -8.44 -4.33
C LYS A 37 6.05 -7.28 -4.93
N THR A 38 6.60 -7.52 -6.11
CA THR A 38 7.12 -6.50 -7.02
C THR A 38 6.29 -6.54 -8.28
N VAL A 39 5.79 -5.38 -8.72
CA VAL A 39 4.99 -5.24 -9.94
C VAL A 39 5.80 -4.51 -10.98
N THR A 40 5.92 -5.12 -12.16
CA THR A 40 6.64 -4.56 -13.31
C THR A 40 5.71 -4.46 -14.51
N LEU A 41 5.67 -3.31 -15.17
CA LEU A 41 5.03 -3.13 -16.47
C LEU A 41 6.09 -3.14 -17.57
N ILE A 42 5.90 -3.99 -18.58
CA ILE A 42 6.79 -4.06 -19.74
C ILE A 42 6.05 -3.70 -21.04
N ASP A 43 6.75 -3.04 -21.95
CA ASP A 43 6.36 -2.96 -23.37
C ASP A 43 6.76 -4.27 -24.05
N THR A 44 5.80 -5.00 -24.59
CA THR A 44 6.04 -6.29 -25.25
C THR A 44 6.66 -6.15 -26.65
N ARG A 45 6.62 -4.96 -27.25
CA ARG A 45 7.19 -4.67 -28.57
C ARG A 45 8.71 -4.46 -28.48
N SER A 46 9.16 -3.77 -27.44
CA SER A 46 10.58 -3.45 -27.22
C SER A 46 11.23 -4.31 -26.13
N GLY A 47 10.45 -4.88 -25.21
CA GLY A 47 10.94 -5.53 -23.99
C GLY A 47 11.31 -4.54 -22.88
N GLU A 48 11.05 -3.25 -23.07
CA GLU A 48 11.42 -2.21 -22.11
C GLU A 48 10.57 -2.28 -20.84
N HIS A 49 11.21 -2.10 -19.68
CA HIS A 49 10.53 -1.96 -18.40
C HIS A 49 10.09 -0.50 -18.23
N LEU A 50 8.78 -0.26 -18.33
CA LEU A 50 8.20 1.08 -18.26
C LEU A 50 7.98 1.53 -16.82
N PHE A 51 7.70 0.59 -15.93
CA PHE A 51 7.39 0.84 -14.54
C PHE A 51 7.81 -0.36 -13.70
N VAL A 52 8.46 -0.12 -12.57
CA VAL A 52 8.83 -1.14 -11.58
C VAL A 52 8.50 -0.59 -10.20
N MET A 53 7.74 -1.34 -9.43
CA MET A 53 7.36 -0.95 -8.07
C MET A 53 7.47 -2.14 -7.12
N GLU A 54 8.35 -2.01 -6.14
CA GLU A 54 8.35 -2.87 -4.97
C GLU A 54 7.28 -2.37 -4.01
N ILE A 55 6.19 -3.12 -3.88
CA ILE A 55 5.08 -2.70 -3.03
C ILE A 55 5.49 -2.92 -1.57
N PRO A 56 5.54 -1.87 -0.72
CA PRO A 56 5.91 -2.03 0.67
C PRO A 56 4.95 -2.99 1.39
N VAL A 57 5.48 -3.75 2.34
CA VAL A 57 4.65 -4.67 3.14
C VAL A 57 3.62 -3.91 3.97
N GLY A 58 2.38 -4.41 3.99
CA GLY A 58 1.25 -3.74 4.65
C GLY A 58 0.60 -2.67 3.75
N GLN A 59 1.07 -2.53 2.51
CA GLN A 59 0.52 -1.62 1.52
C GLN A 59 0.02 -2.40 0.30
N LYS A 60 -0.74 -1.71 -0.53
CA LYS A 60 -1.23 -2.20 -1.81
C LYS A 60 -1.02 -1.17 -2.90
N LEU A 61 -0.68 -1.65 -4.08
CA LEU A 61 -0.59 -0.86 -5.30
C LEU A 61 -1.91 -1.00 -6.05
N VAL A 62 -2.46 0.13 -6.47
CA VAL A 62 -3.62 0.20 -7.35
C VAL A 62 -3.15 0.80 -8.67
N ILE A 63 -3.46 0.14 -9.78
CA ILE A 63 -3.21 0.63 -11.14
C ILE A 63 -4.53 0.66 -11.90
N ASP A 64 -4.78 1.75 -12.60
CA ASP A 64 -5.88 1.89 -13.55
C ASP A 64 -5.35 2.35 -14.91
N PHE A 65 -6.03 1.98 -15.99
CA PHE A 65 -5.65 2.34 -17.35
C PHE A 65 -6.78 3.09 -18.04
N VAL A 66 -6.47 4.30 -18.48
CA VAL A 66 -7.37 5.14 -19.27
C VAL A 66 -6.99 5.02 -20.74
N THR A 67 -7.89 4.44 -21.53
CA THR A 67 -7.72 4.33 -22.98
C THR A 67 -7.71 5.71 -23.64
N ASP A 68 -6.83 5.92 -24.61
CA ASP A 68 -6.69 7.19 -25.35
C ASP A 68 -6.35 8.42 -24.46
N GLY A 69 -5.86 8.19 -23.24
CA GLY A 69 -5.42 9.24 -22.31
C GLY A 69 -3.96 9.65 -22.44
N GLY A 70 -3.21 8.99 -23.33
CA GLY A 70 -1.78 9.20 -23.52
C GLY A 70 -1.43 10.41 -24.37
N ASP A 71 -0.13 10.65 -24.52
CA ASP A 71 0.44 11.79 -25.25
C ASP A 71 0.71 11.52 -26.74
N ASN A 72 0.78 10.23 -27.13
CA ASN A 72 1.06 9.82 -28.50
C ASN A 72 0.08 8.73 -28.95
N ALA A 73 -0.79 9.06 -29.91
CA ALA A 73 -1.82 8.16 -30.42
C ALA A 73 -1.32 6.85 -31.05
N VAL A 74 -0.02 6.69 -31.30
CA VAL A 74 0.56 5.50 -31.95
C VAL A 74 1.50 4.75 -31.02
N ILE A 75 2.38 5.45 -30.31
CA ILE A 75 3.44 4.81 -29.50
C ILE A 75 2.94 4.53 -28.08
N THR A 76 2.31 5.53 -27.46
CA THR A 76 1.84 5.53 -26.07
C THR A 76 0.43 6.13 -25.97
N PRO A 77 -0.58 5.45 -26.58
CA PRO A 77 -1.94 6.00 -26.66
C PRO A 77 -2.69 5.98 -25.32
N ASP A 78 -2.32 5.10 -24.40
CA ASP A 78 -3.03 4.92 -23.13
C ASP A 78 -2.31 5.65 -21.98
N LEU A 79 -3.05 5.96 -20.91
CA LEU A 79 -2.52 6.51 -19.68
C LEU A 79 -2.66 5.51 -18.54
N MET A 80 -1.56 5.16 -17.90
CA MET A 80 -1.54 4.43 -16.64
C MET A 80 -1.61 5.42 -15.48
N MET A 81 -2.56 5.22 -14.57
CA MET A 81 -2.67 5.93 -13.31
C MET A 81 -2.41 4.96 -12.15
N TRP A 82 -1.70 5.38 -11.10
CA TRP A 82 -1.41 4.51 -9.97
C TRP A 82 -1.23 5.26 -8.65
N GLU A 83 -1.40 4.51 -7.57
CA GLU A 83 -1.15 4.98 -6.21
C GLU A 83 -0.84 3.80 -5.30
N VAL A 84 -0.06 4.07 -4.26
CA VAL A 84 0.19 3.11 -3.18
C VAL A 84 -0.64 3.53 -1.96
N PHE A 85 -1.45 2.60 -1.47
CA PHE A 85 -2.29 2.82 -0.30
C PHE A 85 -1.91 1.88 0.84
N PRO A 86 -2.15 2.26 2.11
CA PRO A 86 -2.26 1.29 3.19
C PRO A 86 -3.30 0.21 2.85
N SER A 87 -3.04 -1.05 3.22
CA SER A 87 -3.92 -2.18 2.88
C SER A 87 -5.38 -2.02 3.39
N SER A 88 -5.56 -1.26 4.47
CA SER A 88 -6.86 -0.96 5.08
C SER A 88 -7.74 -0.04 4.23
N VAL A 89 -7.15 0.83 3.40
CA VAL A 89 -7.88 1.82 2.59
C VAL A 89 -8.66 1.12 1.48
N LYS A 90 -9.93 1.48 1.26
CA LYS A 90 -10.78 0.83 0.25
C LYS A 90 -10.96 1.61 -1.05
N TYR A 91 -10.74 2.91 -1.02
CA TYR A 91 -10.90 3.84 -2.15
C TYR A 91 -9.97 5.04 -1.97
N GLY A 92 -9.64 5.74 -3.05
CA GLY A 92 -8.80 6.94 -3.03
C GLY A 92 -8.52 7.44 -4.45
N PRO A 93 -8.07 8.69 -4.64
CA PRO A 93 -7.65 9.17 -5.94
C PRO A 93 -6.29 8.57 -6.34
N LEU A 94 -6.10 8.30 -7.63
CA LEU A 94 -4.78 7.95 -8.18
C LEU A 94 -4.08 9.24 -8.63
N SER A 95 -2.98 9.61 -7.96
CA SER A 95 -2.32 10.90 -8.22
C SER A 95 -1.19 10.83 -9.24
N ASN A 96 -0.61 9.65 -9.43
CA ASN A 96 0.50 9.46 -10.35
C ASN A 96 0.00 8.98 -11.72
N ALA A 97 0.61 9.47 -12.80
CA ALA A 97 0.23 9.15 -14.18
C ALA A 97 1.45 9.03 -15.12
N LEU A 98 1.36 8.12 -16.10
CA LEU A 98 2.44 7.72 -17.02
C LEU A 98 1.81 7.26 -18.33
N THR A 99 2.31 7.75 -19.46
CA THR A 99 1.83 7.31 -20.77
C THR A 99 2.42 5.95 -21.12
N VAL A 100 1.58 5.05 -21.62
CA VAL A 100 1.93 3.64 -21.85
C VAL A 100 1.43 3.16 -23.20
N PRO A 101 2.03 2.10 -23.76
CA PRO A 101 1.51 1.43 -24.95
C PRO A 101 0.06 0.97 -24.76
N ASP A 102 -0.60 0.66 -25.87
CA ASP A 102 -1.94 0.12 -25.87
C ASP A 102 -2.03 -1.18 -25.07
N ARG A 103 -3.24 -1.53 -24.65
CA ARG A 103 -3.53 -2.73 -23.85
C ARG A 103 -2.91 -4.03 -24.39
N TRP A 104 -2.75 -4.17 -25.70
CA TRP A 104 -2.21 -5.40 -26.31
C TRP A 104 -0.69 -5.41 -26.44
N SER A 105 -0.06 -4.25 -26.30
CA SER A 105 1.40 -4.09 -26.37
C SER A 105 2.06 -3.98 -25.01
N ARG A 106 1.32 -4.13 -23.91
CA ARG A 106 1.85 -4.09 -22.53
C ARG A 106 1.58 -5.38 -21.77
N LYS A 107 2.46 -5.72 -20.82
CA LYS A 107 2.29 -6.87 -19.93
C LYS A 107 2.67 -6.49 -18.50
N ILE A 108 1.86 -6.92 -17.54
CA ILE A 108 2.17 -6.79 -16.12
C ILE A 108 2.77 -8.11 -15.63
N ILE A 109 3.89 -7.99 -14.93
CA ILE A 109 4.57 -9.09 -14.27
C ILE A 109 4.51 -8.83 -12.76
N VAL A 110 4.13 -9.85 -12.01
CA VAL A 110 4.05 -9.81 -10.55
C VAL A 110 4.97 -10.88 -10.02
N ASP A 111 6.09 -10.45 -9.45
CA ASP A 111 7.08 -11.35 -8.86
C ASP A 111 6.95 -11.37 -7.33
N LEU A 112 7.17 -12.54 -6.76
CA LEU A 112 7.27 -12.71 -5.30
C LEU A 112 8.72 -12.51 -4.89
N ARG A 113 8.97 -11.73 -3.84
CA ARG A 113 10.30 -11.53 -3.29
C ARG A 113 10.66 -12.69 -2.35
N ASP A 114 11.92 -13.12 -2.39
CA ASP A 114 12.40 -14.33 -1.68
C ASP A 114 12.42 -14.20 -0.16
N SER A 115 12.56 -12.99 0.38
CA SER A 115 12.59 -12.75 1.83
C SER A 115 11.22 -12.37 2.36
N GLY A 116 10.77 -13.05 3.41
CA GLY A 116 9.68 -12.55 4.24
C GLY A 116 10.09 -11.20 4.85
N GLU A 117 9.39 -10.14 4.46
CA GLU A 117 9.69 -8.79 4.92
C GLU A 117 8.75 -8.42 6.07
N TYR A 118 9.31 -7.87 7.15
CA TYR A 118 8.49 -7.31 8.21
C TYR A 118 7.81 -6.03 7.72
N ALA A 119 6.50 -5.91 8.00
CA ALA A 119 5.81 -4.65 7.84
C ALA A 119 6.51 -3.59 8.69
N GLN A 120 6.87 -2.46 8.09
CA GLN A 120 7.34 -1.32 8.87
C GLN A 120 6.20 -0.90 9.82
N PRO A 121 6.46 -0.73 11.13
CA PRO A 121 5.44 -0.25 12.04
C PRO A 121 4.94 1.12 11.57
N ALA A 122 3.62 1.33 11.61
CA ALA A 122 3.07 2.65 11.31
C ALA A 122 3.71 3.69 12.24
N THR A 123 4.28 4.76 11.67
CA THR A 123 5.01 5.82 12.38
C THR A 123 4.22 6.43 13.53
N ASP A 124 2.88 6.37 13.48
CA ASP A 124 1.98 6.91 14.51
C ASP A 124 1.71 5.96 15.69
N ARG A 125 2.41 4.82 15.79
CA ARG A 125 2.37 4.05 17.03
C ARG A 125 3.31 4.69 18.03
N PRO A 126 2.84 5.22 19.17
CA PRO A 126 3.73 5.61 20.26
C PRO A 126 4.59 4.39 20.61
N LEU A 127 5.90 4.54 20.45
CA LEU A 127 6.88 3.50 20.67
C LEU A 127 6.97 3.24 22.17
N SER A 128 6.28 2.19 22.63
CA SER A 128 6.29 1.68 24.01
C SER A 128 5.80 2.65 25.10
N VAL A 129 4.92 2.17 25.96
CA VAL A 129 4.55 2.83 27.23
C VAL A 129 5.72 2.91 28.23
N ASP A 130 6.86 2.31 27.89
CA ASP A 130 8.07 2.30 28.71
C ASP A 130 9.03 3.45 28.40
N ASP A 131 8.74 4.27 27.38
CA ASP A 131 9.60 5.43 27.06
C ASP A 131 9.54 6.42 28.23
N ILE A 132 10.70 6.86 28.72
CA ILE A 132 10.84 7.69 29.94
C ILE A 132 10.01 8.98 29.89
N ASN A 133 9.69 9.45 28.68
CA ASN A 133 8.92 10.67 28.45
C ASN A 133 7.38 10.48 28.50
N ASP A 134 6.88 9.25 28.50
CA ASP A 134 5.45 8.90 28.63
C ASP A 134 5.09 8.42 30.05
N GLN A 135 6.05 8.46 30.97
CA GLN A 135 5.83 8.12 32.37
C GLN A 135 5.08 9.28 33.06
N PRO A 136 3.99 9.00 33.79
CA PRO A 136 3.26 10.04 34.50
C PRO A 136 4.14 10.65 35.60
N ASP A 137 3.92 11.92 35.94
CA ASP A 137 4.74 12.70 36.89
C ASP A 137 5.01 12.02 38.25
N TRP A 138 4.20 11.03 38.63
CA TRP A 138 4.30 10.27 39.88
C TRP A 138 5.11 8.96 39.76
N TRP A 139 5.66 8.65 38.59
CA TRP A 139 6.49 7.47 38.35
C TRP A 139 7.97 7.78 38.59
N SER A 140 8.68 6.92 39.35
CA SER A 140 10.13 7.02 39.59
C SER A 140 10.82 5.69 39.27
N SER A 141 12.03 5.77 38.68
CA SER A 141 12.84 4.58 38.33
C SER A 141 13.35 3.81 39.55
N GLU A 142 13.37 4.43 40.73
CA GLU A 142 13.77 3.81 41.99
C GLU A 142 12.67 2.95 42.63
N GLY A 143 11.45 2.98 42.08
CA GLY A 143 10.26 2.46 42.73
C GLY A 143 9.81 3.37 43.87
N GLY A 144 8.49 3.49 44.09
CA GLY A 144 7.96 4.26 45.21
C GLY A 144 8.48 3.72 46.54
N ALA A 145 8.58 4.61 47.54
CA ALA A 145 8.92 4.17 48.90
C ALA A 145 7.97 3.03 49.30
N LEU A 146 8.54 1.90 49.75
CA LEU A 146 7.77 0.84 50.38
C LEU A 146 7.09 1.46 51.60
N THR A 147 5.85 1.90 51.45
CA THR A 147 5.04 2.28 52.60
C THR A 147 4.82 0.99 53.36
N GLY A 148 5.42 0.90 54.55
CA GLY A 148 5.46 -0.31 55.38
C GLY A 148 4.10 -0.69 55.95
N SER A 149 3.15 -1.02 55.08
CA SER A 149 1.92 -1.71 55.41
C SER A 149 1.67 -2.73 54.31
N ASP A 150 2.33 -3.86 54.47
CA ASP A 150 2.08 -5.11 53.76
C ASP A 150 0.58 -5.47 53.91
N PRO A 151 -0.24 -5.48 52.86
CA PRO A 151 -1.62 -5.93 52.95
C PRO A 151 -1.65 -7.47 52.86
N ILE A 152 -0.98 -8.14 53.80
CA ILE A 152 -1.02 -9.61 53.92
C ILE A 152 -2.15 -10.10 54.83
N ASP A 153 -3.00 -9.22 55.35
CA ASP A 153 -4.13 -9.60 56.21
C ASP A 153 -5.41 -9.90 55.40
N GLY A 154 -5.28 -10.70 54.34
CA GLY A 154 -6.36 -11.03 53.39
C GLY A 154 -6.72 -12.51 53.27
N TYR A 155 -5.97 -13.41 53.92
CA TYR A 155 -6.30 -14.83 53.97
C TYR A 155 -6.16 -15.33 55.41
N ASP A 156 -7.28 -15.27 56.15
CA ASP A 156 -7.47 -15.98 57.42
C ASP A 156 -7.57 -17.52 57.13
N PRO A 157 -7.17 -18.40 58.07
CA PRO A 157 -6.62 -19.74 57.83
C PRO A 157 -7.61 -20.85 57.45
#